data_AF-A0A3Q0SUS1-F1
#
_entry.id   AF-A0A3Q0SUS1-F1
#
_cell.length_a   1.000
_cell.length_b   1.000
_cell.length_c   1.000
_cell.angle_alpha   90.00
_cell.angle_beta   90.00
_cell.angle_gamma   90.00
#
_symmetry.space_group_name_H-M   'P 1'
#
loop_
_entity.id
_entity.type
_entity.pdbx_description
1 polymer ?
#
loop_
_entity_poly.entity_id
_entity_poly.type
_entity_poly.pdbx_seq_one_letter_code
_entity_poly.pdbx_strand_id
1 'polypeptide(L)'
;MEKERKSSQLYGALEKTQVDEATEKSNDVISMADSTITIEDIEGELFRIERIRDILVRRESELRYMMDDIQLCKEITRLKQELQKLVSIPDKDKSKEDREREEELLQQINKLVETRDFLVDDVEFERLREIEEDREMAAFLQSKFPKALAARGESKQRVGSKSQKTSAPFTSKTGLTLLKDCCGFTCSIM
;
A
#
# COMPACT_ATOMS: atom_id res chain seq x y z
N MET A 1 -26.03 8.37 9.27
CA MET A 1 -24.80 8.97 8.70
C MET A 1 -23.63 8.11 9.17
N GLU A 2 -23.48 6.92 8.59
CA GLU A 2 -22.34 6.06 8.88
C GLU A 2 -21.10 6.68 8.25
N LYS A 3 -20.14 7.04 9.10
CA LYS A 3 -18.89 7.63 8.68
C LYS A 3 -18.03 6.49 8.17
N GLU A 4 -17.90 6.36 6.85
CA GLU A 4 -16.95 5.45 6.22
C GLU A 4 -15.58 5.61 6.89
N ARG A 5 -15.18 4.57 7.63
CA ARG A 5 -13.80 4.40 8.07
C ARG A 5 -12.97 4.21 6.80
N LYS A 6 -12.36 5.29 6.32
CA LYS A 6 -11.23 5.19 5.39
C LYS A 6 -10.18 4.33 6.08
N SER A 7 -10.04 3.07 5.65
CA SER A 7 -8.97 2.21 6.14
C SER A 7 -7.67 2.92 5.80
N SER A 8 -6.87 3.18 6.82
CA SER A 8 -5.55 3.77 6.72
C SER A 8 -4.82 3.24 5.49
N GLN A 9 -4.51 4.14 4.56
CA GLN A 9 -3.56 3.85 3.48
C GLN A 9 -2.23 3.54 4.16
N LEU A 10 -1.97 2.26 4.37
CA LEU A 10 -0.81 1.70 5.03
C LEU A 10 -0.36 0.55 4.15
N TYR A 11 0.86 0.67 3.62
CA TYR A 11 1.65 -0.37 2.94
C TYR A 11 0.94 -1.14 1.82
N GLY A 12 1.44 -1.05 0.58
CA GLY A 12 0.93 -1.93 -0.48
C GLY A 12 -0.54 -1.69 -0.83
N ALA A 13 -0.91 -0.44 -1.09
CA ALA A 13 -2.15 -0.16 -1.78
C ALA A 13 -1.93 -0.39 -3.28
N LEU A 14 -1.71 -1.65 -3.67
CA LEU A 14 -2.05 -2.07 -5.03
C LEU A 14 -3.52 -1.67 -5.19
N GLU A 15 -3.79 -0.72 -6.09
CA GLU A 15 -5.17 -0.38 -6.43
C GLU A 15 -5.88 -1.70 -6.68
N LYS A 16 -7.04 -1.90 -6.06
CA LYS A 16 -7.88 -3.07 -6.35
C LYS A 16 -8.10 -3.05 -7.85
N THR A 17 -7.37 -3.85 -8.61
CA THR A 17 -7.74 -4.18 -9.97
C THR A 17 -9.05 -4.90 -9.84
N GLN A 18 -10.14 -4.15 -9.98
CA GLN A 18 -11.46 -4.70 -10.25
C GLN A 18 -11.25 -5.60 -11.46
N VAL A 19 -11.27 -6.91 -11.22
CA VAL A 19 -11.56 -7.85 -12.27
C VAL A 19 -12.99 -7.53 -12.62
N ASP A 20 -13.21 -6.79 -13.71
CA ASP A 20 -14.54 -6.55 -14.25
C ASP A 20 -15.18 -7.93 -14.45
N GLU A 21 -16.07 -8.31 -13.53
CA GLU A 21 -16.93 -9.49 -13.64
C GLU A 21 -18.02 -9.17 -14.67
N ALA A 22 -17.59 -8.89 -15.91
CA ALA A 22 -18.47 -8.67 -17.04
C ALA A 22 -18.81 -10.02 -17.67
N THR A 23 -19.57 -10.82 -16.94
CA THR A 23 -20.36 -11.91 -17.53
C THR A 23 -21.82 -11.53 -17.35
N GLU A 24 -22.35 -10.83 -18.35
CA GLU A 24 -23.78 -10.57 -18.49
C GLU A 24 -24.53 -11.91 -18.40
N LYS A 25 -25.42 -12.04 -17.40
CA LYS A 25 -26.40 -13.12 -17.36
C LYS A 25 -27.54 -12.79 -18.31
N SER A 26 -27.35 -13.03 -19.60
CA SER A 26 -28.49 -13.20 -20.51
C SER A 26 -29.02 -14.62 -20.34
N ASN A 27 -30.27 -14.75 -19.90
CA ASN A 27 -31.00 -16.01 -19.95
C ASN A 27 -31.09 -16.46 -21.42
N ASP A 28 -30.23 -17.39 -21.83
CA ASP A 28 -30.32 -18.05 -23.12
C ASP A 28 -30.35 -19.58 -22.92
N VAL A 29 -31.17 -20.23 -23.73
CA VAL A 29 -31.51 -21.64 -23.61
C VAL A 29 -30.24 -22.49 -23.76
N ILE A 30 -29.90 -23.29 -22.74
CA ILE A 30 -28.72 -24.18 -22.78
C ILE A 30 -28.98 -25.31 -23.78
N SER A 31 -28.57 -25.12 -25.03
CA SER A 31 -28.43 -26.16 -26.03
C SER A 31 -27.18 -26.99 -25.71
N MET A 32 -27.36 -28.27 -25.41
CA MET A 32 -26.29 -29.23 -25.11
C MET A 32 -25.60 -29.79 -26.38
N ALA A 33 -25.35 -28.92 -27.37
CA ALA A 33 -24.65 -29.30 -28.61
C ALA A 33 -23.32 -28.55 -28.67
N ASP A 34 -22.24 -29.30 -28.44
CA ASP A 34 -20.82 -28.93 -28.59
C ASP A 34 -20.41 -27.55 -28.07
N SER A 35 -20.14 -27.46 -26.76
CA SER A 35 -19.22 -26.46 -26.25
C SER A 35 -17.80 -26.80 -26.74
N THR A 36 -17.52 -26.49 -28.00
CA THR A 36 -16.16 -26.51 -28.54
C THR A 36 -15.44 -25.30 -27.97
N ILE A 37 -14.80 -25.49 -26.80
CA ILE A 37 -13.80 -24.56 -26.29
C ILE A 37 -12.83 -24.26 -27.43
N THR A 38 -12.74 -22.98 -27.82
CA THR A 38 -11.85 -22.54 -28.88
C THR A 38 -10.44 -22.37 -28.34
N ILE A 39 -9.44 -22.31 -29.22
CA ILE A 39 -8.05 -22.06 -28.81
C ILE A 39 -7.96 -20.66 -28.18
N GLU A 40 -8.70 -19.71 -28.74
CA GLU A 40 -8.82 -18.34 -28.25
C GLU A 40 -9.39 -18.27 -26.82
N ASP A 41 -10.35 -19.14 -26.48
CA ASP A 41 -10.90 -19.23 -25.11
C ASP A 41 -9.84 -19.73 -24.13
N ILE A 42 -9.06 -20.76 -24.50
CA ILE A 42 -7.98 -21.30 -23.68
C ILE A 42 -6.87 -20.26 -23.47
N GLU A 43 -6.46 -19.58 -24.54
CA GLU A 43 -5.46 -18.50 -24.50
C GLU A 43 -5.94 -17.33 -23.61
N GLY A 44 -7.23 -16.99 -23.71
CA GLY A 44 -7.86 -15.98 -22.87
C GLY A 44 -7.82 -16.33 -21.38
N GLU A 45 -8.14 -17.57 -21.00
CA GLU A 45 -8.04 -18.02 -19.61
C GLU A 45 -6.59 -18.07 -19.12
N LEU A 46 -5.64 -18.50 -19.96
CA LEU A 46 -4.23 -18.53 -19.60
C LEU A 46 -3.71 -17.13 -19.26
N PHE A 47 -4.07 -16.12 -20.06
CA PHE A 47 -3.70 -14.72 -19.79
C PHE A 47 -4.31 -14.21 -18.47
N ARG A 48 -5.55 -14.61 -18.15
CA ARG A 48 -6.16 -14.26 -16.85
C ARG A 48 -5.43 -14.93 -15.69
N ILE A 49 -5.09 -16.21 -15.82
CA ILE A 49 -4.34 -16.95 -14.79
C ILE A 49 -2.97 -16.31 -14.56
N GLU A 50 -2.26 -15.96 -15.62
CA GLU A 50 -0.97 -15.27 -15.57
C GLU A 50 -1.08 -13.92 -14.84
N ARG A 51 -2.07 -13.10 -15.22
CA ARG A 51 -2.34 -11.83 -14.52
C ARG A 51 -2.63 -12.03 -13.03
N ILE A 52 -3.45 -13.03 -12.67
CA ILE A 52 -3.76 -13.33 -11.27
C ILE A 52 -2.50 -13.77 -10.52
N ARG A 53 -1.68 -14.63 -11.12
CA ARG A 53 -0.40 -15.07 -10.54
C ARG A 53 0.50 -13.88 -10.23
N ASP A 54 0.65 -12.95 -11.17
CA ASP A 54 1.54 -11.80 -10.99
C ASP A 54 1.04 -10.88 -9.86
N ILE A 55 -0.28 -10.65 -9.77
CA ILE A 55 -0.89 -9.92 -8.64
C ILE A 55 -0.63 -10.63 -7.31
N LEU A 56 -0.79 -11.95 -7.26
CA LEU A 56 -0.58 -12.72 -6.04
C LEU A 56 0.88 -12.70 -5.58
N VAL A 57 1.84 -12.76 -6.51
CA VAL A 57 3.27 -12.69 -6.19
C VAL A 57 3.63 -11.33 -5.61
N ARG A 58 3.13 -10.22 -6.20
CA ARG A 58 3.32 -8.86 -5.64
C ARG A 58 2.74 -8.77 -4.22
N ARG A 59 1.52 -9.29 -4.03
CA ARG A 59 0.87 -9.31 -2.72
C ARG A 59 1.61 -10.17 -1.69
N GLU A 60 2.20 -11.28 -2.10
CA GLU A 60 3.03 -12.12 -1.24
C GLU A 60 4.27 -11.35 -0.75
N SER A 61 4.94 -10.62 -1.65
CA SER A 61 6.08 -9.76 -1.31
C SER A 61 5.68 -8.69 -0.28
N GLU A 62 4.57 -7.97 -0.49
CA GLU A 62 4.04 -7.01 0.50
C GLU A 62 3.79 -7.65 1.87
N LEU A 63 3.21 -8.86 1.88
CA LEU A 63 2.96 -9.60 3.12
C LEU A 63 4.25 -10.00 3.84
N ARG A 64 5.31 -10.31 3.10
CA ARG A 64 6.63 -10.62 3.66
C ARG A 64 7.24 -9.39 4.33
N TYR A 65 7.22 -8.24 3.66
CA TYR A 65 7.66 -6.97 4.27
C TYR A 65 6.88 -6.64 5.55
N MET A 66 5.55 -6.80 5.55
CA MET A 66 4.75 -6.59 6.77
C MET A 66 5.11 -7.57 7.89
N MET A 67 5.40 -8.83 7.57
CA MET A 67 5.86 -9.81 8.57
C MET A 67 7.19 -9.37 9.19
N ASP A 68 8.14 -8.92 8.36
CA ASP A 68 9.45 -8.45 8.82
C ASP A 68 9.33 -7.18 9.69
N ASP A 69 8.48 -6.22 9.30
CA ASP A 69 8.18 -5.02 10.11
C ASP A 69 7.58 -5.39 11.48
N ILE A 70 6.66 -6.36 11.50
CA ILE A 70 6.07 -6.88 12.75
C ILE A 70 7.15 -7.50 13.65
N GLN A 71 8.11 -8.24 13.07
CA GLN A 71 9.21 -8.84 13.85
C GLN A 71 10.15 -7.77 14.43
N LEU A 72 10.51 -6.77 13.63
CA LEU A 72 11.30 -5.62 14.08
C LEU A 72 10.58 -4.87 15.21
N CYS A 73 9.28 -4.59 15.04
CA CYS A 73 8.48 -3.90 16.05
C CYS A 73 8.36 -4.69 17.36
N LYS A 74 8.21 -6.02 17.29
CA LYS A 74 8.21 -6.89 18.48
C LYS A 74 9.53 -6.80 19.25
N GLU A 75 10.65 -6.86 18.55
CA GLU A 75 11.97 -6.81 19.19
C GLU A 75 12.27 -5.42 19.76
N ILE A 76 11.96 -4.35 19.01
CA ILE A 76 12.05 -2.97 19.52
C ILE A 76 11.22 -2.80 20.79
N THR A 77 10.00 -3.36 20.81
CA THR A 77 9.12 -3.28 21.99
C THR A 77 9.72 -4.01 23.18
N ARG A 78 10.27 -5.22 22.97
CA ARG A 78 10.95 -5.99 24.02
C ARG A 78 12.13 -5.22 24.61
N LEU A 79 13.00 -4.67 23.77
CA LEU A 79 14.16 -3.89 24.20
C LEU A 79 13.75 -2.60 24.92
N LYS A 80 12.72 -1.90 24.41
CA LYS A 80 12.18 -0.69 25.07
C LYS A 80 11.63 -0.99 26.47
N GLN A 81 10.99 -2.14 26.67
CA GLN A 81 10.53 -2.56 27.99
C GLN A 81 11.69 -2.85 28.96
N GLU A 82 12.79 -3.43 28.47
CA GLU A 82 14.01 -3.63 29.26
C GLU A 82 14.64 -2.28 29.63
N LEU A 83 14.78 -1.39 28.65
CA LEU A 83 15.32 -0.03 28.82
C LEU A 83 14.50 0.78 29.84
N GLN A 84 13.16 0.71 29.75
CA GLN A 84 12.27 1.44 30.65
C GLN A 84 12.48 1.07 32.13
N LYS A 85 12.86 -0.19 32.43
CA LYS A 85 13.20 -0.61 33.80
C LYS A 85 14.43 0.13 34.32
N LEU A 86 15.48 0.25 33.51
CA LEU A 86 16.70 0.97 33.88
C LEU A 86 16.46 2.48 34.00
N VAL A 87 15.74 3.06 33.04
CA VAL A 87 15.41 4.50 33.02
C VAL A 87 14.54 4.90 34.22
N SER A 88 13.76 3.97 34.78
CA SER A 88 12.95 4.24 35.98
C SER A 88 13.76 4.41 37.27
N ILE A 89 15.04 3.98 37.27
CA ILE A 89 15.96 4.17 38.40
C ILE A 89 16.48 5.61 38.35
N PRO A 90 16.44 6.39 39.45
CA PRO A 90 17.05 7.71 39.48
C PRO A 90 18.55 7.65 39.19
N ASP A 91 19.09 8.62 38.43
CA ASP A 91 20.50 8.60 37.99
C ASP A 91 21.52 8.55 39.14
N LYS A 92 21.15 9.02 40.33
CA LYS A 92 21.99 8.97 41.55
C LYS A 92 22.16 7.55 42.09
N ASP A 93 21.17 6.70 41.83
CA ASP A 93 21.06 5.34 42.34
C ASP A 93 21.45 4.30 41.27
N LYS A 94 21.76 4.74 40.05
CA LYS A 94 22.24 3.87 38.95
C LYS A 94 23.69 3.44 39.18
N SER A 95 23.94 2.14 39.06
CA SER A 95 25.30 1.59 39.01
C SER A 95 26.03 1.99 37.71
N LYS A 96 27.28 1.58 37.57
CA LYS A 96 28.02 1.77 36.31
C LYS A 96 27.50 0.80 35.26
N GLU A 97 27.21 -0.42 35.69
CA GLU A 97 26.66 -1.51 34.91
C GLU A 97 25.28 -1.16 34.36
N ASP A 98 24.41 -0.52 35.16
CA ASP A 98 23.09 -0.06 34.69
C ASP A 98 23.21 0.96 33.54
N ARG A 99 24.19 1.86 33.63
CA ARG A 99 24.43 2.88 32.60
C ARG A 99 25.02 2.28 31.32
N GLU A 100 25.93 1.33 31.46
CA GLU A 100 26.48 0.59 30.31
C GLU A 100 25.38 -0.22 29.61
N ARG A 101 24.51 -0.88 30.39
CA ARG A 101 23.35 -1.63 29.88
C ARG A 101 22.33 -0.73 29.19
N GLU A 102 22.07 0.46 29.73
CA GLU A 102 21.17 1.46 29.14
C GLU A 102 21.67 1.89 27.75
N GLU A 103 22.97 2.18 27.62
CA GLU A 103 23.61 2.55 26.36
C GLU A 103 23.58 1.39 25.35
N GLU A 104 23.87 0.15 25.77
CA GLU A 104 23.78 -1.03 24.91
C GLU A 104 22.37 -1.23 24.34
N LEU A 105 21.34 -1.07 25.18
CA LEU A 105 19.94 -1.21 24.76
C LEU A 105 19.55 -0.11 23.77
N LEU A 106 19.98 1.13 24.02
CA LEU A 106 19.75 2.25 23.09
C LEU A 106 20.39 2.00 21.73
N GLN A 107 21.64 1.52 21.69
CA GLN A 107 22.34 1.19 20.44
C GLN A 107 21.62 0.07 19.67
N GLN A 108 21.17 -0.99 20.37
CA GLN A 108 20.40 -2.07 19.73
C GLN A 108 19.06 -1.59 19.18
N ILE A 109 18.33 -0.76 19.94
CA ILE A 109 17.06 -0.17 19.49
C ILE A 109 17.30 0.69 18.24
N ASN A 110 18.30 1.56 18.24
CA ASN A 110 18.63 2.41 17.10
C ASN A 110 18.92 1.59 15.85
N LYS A 111 19.74 0.53 15.97
CA LYS A 111 20.03 -0.37 14.85
C LYS A 111 18.78 -1.04 14.26
N LEU A 112 17.82 -1.44 15.10
CA LEU A 112 16.56 -2.02 14.63
C LEU A 112 15.67 -0.97 13.97
N VAL A 113 15.67 0.27 14.47
CA VAL A 113 14.94 1.38 13.84
C VAL A 113 15.54 1.70 12.48
N GLU A 114 16.87 1.78 12.35
CA GLU A 114 17.55 1.94 11.07
C GLU A 114 17.19 0.82 10.10
N THR A 115 17.19 -0.43 10.57
CA THR A 115 16.77 -1.59 9.75
C THR A 115 15.32 -1.45 9.27
N ARG A 116 14.42 -0.94 10.12
CA ARG A 116 13.02 -0.69 9.76
C ARG A 116 12.90 0.45 8.74
N ASP A 117 13.73 1.48 8.85
CA ASP A 117 13.75 2.59 7.89
C ASP A 117 14.22 2.08 6.50
N PHE A 118 15.25 1.24 6.45
CA PHE A 118 15.65 0.58 5.20
C PHE A 118 14.52 -0.28 4.57
N LEU A 119 13.75 -0.99 5.40
CA LEU A 119 12.60 -1.79 4.93
C LEU A 119 11.52 -0.90 4.27
N VAL A 120 11.30 0.30 4.79
CA VAL A 120 10.36 1.27 4.23
C VAL A 120 10.85 1.80 2.88
N ASP A 121 12.13 2.12 2.78
CA ASP A 121 12.73 2.57 1.52
C ASP A 121 12.68 1.47 0.44
N ASP A 122 12.95 0.22 0.82
CA ASP A 122 12.96 -0.93 -0.10
C ASP A 122 11.57 -1.22 -0.68
N VAL A 123 10.50 -1.20 0.13
CA VAL A 123 9.14 -1.38 -0.41
C VAL A 123 8.71 -0.24 -1.32
N GLU A 124 9.11 1.00 -1.03
CA GLU A 124 8.72 2.13 -1.87
C GLU A 124 9.45 2.06 -3.20
N PHE A 125 10.70 1.60 -3.18
CA PHE A 125 11.45 1.31 -4.40
C PHE A 125 10.77 0.23 -5.25
N GLU A 126 10.34 -0.87 -4.63
CA GLU A 126 9.65 -1.95 -5.34
C GLU A 126 8.30 -1.48 -5.90
N ARG A 127 7.53 -0.70 -5.13
CA ARG A 127 6.28 -0.09 -5.60
C ARG A 127 6.50 0.81 -6.81
N LEU A 128 7.54 1.63 -6.82
CA LEU A 128 7.85 2.50 -7.95
C LEU A 128 8.25 1.69 -9.19
N ARG A 129 8.99 0.58 -9.01
CA ARG A 129 9.32 -0.35 -10.08
C ARG A 129 8.07 -0.95 -10.71
N GLU A 130 7.16 -1.50 -9.89
CA GLU A 130 5.92 -2.11 -10.37
C GLU A 130 5.06 -1.14 -11.19
N ILE A 131 4.97 0.12 -10.77
CA ILE A 131 4.23 1.17 -11.49
C ILE A 131 4.84 1.43 -12.88
N GLU A 132 6.17 1.47 -12.98
CA GLU A 132 6.84 1.72 -14.26
C GLU A 132 6.71 0.50 -15.18
N GLU A 133 6.84 -0.73 -14.65
CA GLU A 133 6.61 -1.97 -15.42
C GLU A 133 5.19 -2.01 -15.99
N ASP A 134 4.17 -1.71 -15.17
CA ASP A 134 2.77 -1.69 -15.61
C ASP A 134 2.53 -0.58 -16.67
N ARG A 135 3.21 0.56 -16.54
CA ARG A 135 3.17 1.66 -17.52
C ARG A 135 3.78 1.26 -18.85
N GLU A 136 4.95 0.63 -18.84
CA GLU A 136 5.63 0.14 -20.04
C GLU A 136 4.79 -0.93 -20.74
N MET A 137 4.20 -1.86 -19.98
CA MET A 137 3.29 -2.87 -20.51
C MET A 137 2.05 -2.25 -21.17
N ALA A 138 1.41 -1.28 -20.52
CA ALA A 138 0.26 -0.58 -21.07
C ALA A 138 0.61 0.18 -22.37
N ALA A 139 1.75 0.88 -22.38
CA ALA A 139 2.23 1.61 -23.56
C ALA A 139 2.55 0.65 -24.73
N PHE A 140 3.18 -0.49 -24.43
CA PHE A 140 3.47 -1.53 -25.42
C PHE A 140 2.19 -2.05 -26.06
N LEU A 141 1.18 -2.41 -25.25
CA LEU A 141 -0.11 -2.90 -25.74
C LEU A 141 -0.83 -1.85 -26.60
N GLN A 142 -0.82 -0.58 -26.18
CA GLN A 142 -1.40 0.52 -26.98
C GLN A 142 -0.70 0.68 -28.34
N SER A 143 0.63 0.54 -28.38
CA SER A 143 1.41 0.67 -29.61
C SER A 143 1.19 -0.49 -30.59
N LYS A 144 1.00 -1.72 -30.08
CA LYS A 144 0.84 -2.94 -30.89
C LYS A 144 -0.60 -3.21 -31.30
N PHE A 145 -1.57 -2.81 -30.47
CA PHE A 145 -3.00 -3.08 -30.66
C PHE A 145 -3.87 -1.83 -30.48
N PRO A 146 -3.71 -0.79 -31.33
CA PRO A 146 -4.47 0.46 -31.20
C PRO A 146 -6.00 0.29 -31.31
N LYS A 147 -6.47 -0.85 -31.85
CA LYS A 147 -7.91 -1.16 -32.03
C LYS A 147 -8.58 -1.83 -30.82
N ALA A 148 -7.84 -2.34 -29.83
CA ALA A 148 -8.44 -3.03 -28.69
C ALA A 148 -9.26 -2.10 -27.76
N LEU A 149 -9.00 -0.78 -27.80
CA LEU A 149 -9.74 0.23 -27.03
C LEU A 149 -10.83 0.95 -27.83
N ALA A 150 -10.86 0.82 -29.16
CA ALA A 150 -11.90 1.45 -30.00
C ALA A 150 -13.28 0.79 -29.87
N ALA A 151 -13.37 -0.41 -29.29
CA ALA A 151 -14.63 -1.12 -29.04
C ALA A 151 -15.34 -0.70 -27.73
N ARG A 152 -14.69 0.08 -26.84
CA ARG A 152 -15.33 0.70 -25.66
C ARG A 152 -15.32 2.21 -25.81
N GLY A 153 -16.18 2.75 -26.68
CA GLY A 153 -16.12 4.17 -26.98
C GLY A 153 -17.30 4.79 -27.72
N GLU A 154 -18.52 4.27 -27.59
CA GLU A 154 -19.72 5.04 -27.97
C GLU A 154 -20.64 5.26 -26.76
N SER A 155 -20.30 6.25 -25.95
CA SER A 155 -21.30 7.00 -25.20
C SER A 155 -20.99 8.49 -25.31
N LYS A 156 -21.70 9.13 -26.25
CA LYS A 156 -21.69 10.59 -26.44
C LYS A 156 -22.37 11.24 -25.23
N GLN A 157 -21.59 11.75 -24.28
CA GLN A 157 -22.11 12.80 -23.39
C GLN A 157 -21.80 14.17 -23.99
N ARG A 158 -22.89 14.87 -24.35
CA ARG A 158 -22.93 16.22 -24.87
C ARG A 158 -22.27 17.21 -23.91
N VAL A 159 -21.42 18.05 -24.50
CA VAL A 159 -20.88 19.28 -23.93
C VAL A 159 -22.04 20.22 -23.56
N GLY A 160 -22.10 20.61 -22.29
CA GLY A 160 -22.83 21.77 -21.79
C GLY A 160 -21.82 22.83 -21.34
N SER A 161 -21.80 23.96 -22.03
CA SER A 161 -20.95 25.12 -21.80
C SER A 161 -21.59 26.15 -20.86
N LYS A 162 -20.76 27.11 -20.38
CA LYS A 162 -21.00 28.32 -19.53
C LYS A 162 -20.83 28.12 -18.01
N SER A 163 -20.13 28.97 -17.23
CA SER A 163 -19.51 30.30 -17.47
C SER A 163 -18.44 30.60 -16.40
N GLN A 164 -17.46 31.44 -16.76
CA GLN A 164 -16.42 32.04 -15.91
C GLN A 164 -16.96 32.81 -14.68
N LYS A 165 -16.19 32.84 -13.59
CA LYS A 165 -15.80 34.11 -12.92
C LYS A 165 -14.41 34.01 -12.27
N THR A 166 -13.65 35.06 -12.53
CA THR A 166 -12.28 35.41 -12.14
C THR A 166 -12.24 36.13 -10.80
N SER A 167 -11.20 35.94 -9.98
CA SER A 167 -10.44 37.05 -9.36
C SER A 167 -9.18 36.58 -8.62
N ALA A 168 -8.15 37.40 -8.79
CA ALA A 168 -6.71 37.37 -8.48
C ALA A 168 -6.28 37.28 -6.98
N PRO A 169 -4.94 37.21 -6.70
CA PRO A 169 -4.31 36.69 -5.47
C PRO A 169 -3.75 37.78 -4.52
N PHE A 170 -2.96 37.36 -3.50
CA PHE A 170 -2.20 38.07 -2.42
C PHE A 170 -2.76 37.75 -1.01
N THR A 171 -2.04 37.56 0.10
CA THR A 171 -0.69 37.95 0.58
C THR A 171 -0.21 36.98 1.69
N SER A 172 1.09 37.02 1.94
CA SER A 172 1.95 36.40 2.97
C SER A 172 1.59 36.67 4.45
N LYS A 173 1.93 35.73 5.36
CA LYS A 173 2.86 35.84 6.53
C LYS A 173 2.50 34.90 7.71
N THR A 174 3.52 34.14 8.12
CA THR A 174 3.98 33.77 9.47
C THR A 174 2.97 33.45 10.58
N GLY A 175 3.10 32.27 11.20
CA GLY A 175 2.49 31.97 12.50
C GLY A 175 2.78 30.57 13.03
N LEU A 176 3.61 30.52 14.06
CA LEU A 176 4.03 29.39 14.90
C LEU A 176 2.83 28.59 15.51
N THR A 177 3.14 27.35 15.93
CA THR A 177 2.38 26.41 16.80
C THR A 177 1.56 25.31 16.12
N LEU A 178 2.04 24.06 16.25
CA LEU A 178 1.33 22.94 16.92
C LEU A 178 2.20 21.67 16.86
N LEU A 179 3.11 21.57 17.82
CA LEU A 179 3.74 20.32 18.22
C LEU A 179 2.75 19.59 19.12
N LYS A 180 1.84 18.81 18.53
CA LYS A 180 1.00 17.87 19.27
C LYS A 180 0.41 16.85 18.31
N ASP A 181 1.00 15.65 18.29
CA ASP A 181 0.30 14.36 18.25
C ASP A 181 1.24 13.23 17.78
N CYS A 182 2.10 12.75 18.69
CA CYS A 182 2.72 11.43 18.59
C CYS A 182 2.66 10.76 19.96
N CYS A 183 1.53 10.12 20.27
CA CYS A 183 1.42 9.06 21.30
C CYS A 183 0.01 8.42 21.26
N GLY A 184 -0.15 7.39 20.42
CA GLY A 184 -1.30 6.48 20.49
C GLY A 184 -1.10 5.47 21.61
N PHE A 185 -1.43 5.86 22.84
CA PHE A 185 -1.40 5.02 24.03
C PHE A 185 -2.70 4.19 24.07
N THR A 186 -2.61 2.89 23.78
CA THR A 186 -3.61 1.91 24.28
C THR A 186 -2.87 0.82 25.02
N CYS A 187 -2.52 1.14 26.27
CA CYS A 187 -2.20 0.17 27.29
C CYS A 187 -3.54 -0.41 27.79
N SER A 188 -3.84 -1.65 27.43
CA SER A 188 -4.92 -2.43 28.03
C SER A 188 -4.34 -3.31 29.12
N ILE A 189 -4.51 -2.87 30.37
CA ILE A 189 -4.54 -3.73 31.54
C ILE A 189 -6.01 -3.99 31.85
N MET A 190 -6.46 -5.23 31.67
CA MET A 190 -7.44 -5.94 32.49
C MET A 190 -7.30 -7.43 32.21
#